data_AF-A0A3D4G1N5-F1
#
_entry.id   AF-A0A3D4G1N5-F1
#
_cell.length_a   1.000
_cell.length_b   1.000
_cell.length_c   1.000
_cell.angle_alpha   90.00
_cell.angle_beta   90.00
_cell.angle_gamma   90.00
#
_symmetry.space_group_name_H-M   'P 1'
#
loop_
_entity.id
_entity.type
_entity.pdbx_description
1 polymer ?
#
loop_
_entity_poly.entity_id
_entity_poly.type
_entity_poly.pdbx_seq_one_letter_code
_entity_poly.pdbx_strand_id
1 'polypeptide(L)'
;LSLSAVVTVLISMATVPSLSGQWVLIPMDRQQENHLKAYGVTYRALMRGEQGEWLLNYRGGAFLLPDTDVLRRESALAGVTFVPIAVVKVEAIRAEIAAANMESVPLDKAPKIAVYTSPNTEPWDDAVTM
;
A
#
# COMPACT_ATOMS: atom_id res chain seq x y z
N LEU A 1 37.36 33.88 0.39
CA LEU A 1 36.25 33.18 1.06
C LEU A 1 36.74 32.79 2.46
N SER A 2 36.09 33.27 3.53
CA SER A 2 36.52 32.94 4.89
C SER A 2 36.31 31.44 5.15
N LEU A 3 37.16 30.83 5.99
CA LEU A 3 37.07 29.41 6.35
C LEU A 3 35.66 29.06 6.88
N SER A 4 35.03 29.99 7.61
CA SER A 4 33.66 29.88 8.10
C SER A 4 32.63 29.79 6.97
N ALA A 5 32.79 30.55 5.88
CA ALA A 5 31.87 30.49 4.73
C ALA A 5 31.93 29.13 4.01
N VAL A 6 33.11 28.52 3.95
CA VAL A 6 33.29 27.17 3.35
C VAL A 6 32.65 26.10 4.23
N VAL A 7 32.80 26.20 5.55
CA VAL A 7 32.19 25.26 6.51
C VAL A 7 30.66 25.37 6.51
N THR A 8 30.10 26.58 6.43
CA THR A 8 28.64 26.77 6.36
C THR A 8 28.04 26.18 5.08
N VAL A 9 28.73 26.32 3.94
CA VAL A 9 28.30 25.74 2.65
C VAL A 9 28.41 24.20 2.64
N LEU A 10 29.44 23.63 3.28
CA LEU A 10 29.59 22.18 3.41
C LEU A 10 28.52 21.55 4.30
N ILE A 11 28.09 22.23 5.37
CA ILE A 11 27.04 21.74 6.27
C ILE A 11 25.66 21.79 5.60
N SER A 12 25.39 22.79 4.74
CA SER A 12 24.09 22.88 4.05
C SER A 12 23.89 21.84 2.94
N MET A 13 24.97 21.25 2.40
CA MET A 13 24.88 20.16 1.42
C MET A 13 24.61 18.79 2.04
N ALA A 14 24.74 18.64 3.36
CA ALA A 14 24.54 17.36 4.05
C ALA A 14 23.07 17.06 4.39
N THR A 15 22.17 18.04 4.27
CA THR A 15 20.73 17.86 4.53
C THR A 15 19.98 17.70 3.22
N VAL A 16 20.21 16.59 2.51
CA VAL A 16 19.28 16.14 1.46
C VAL A 16 18.09 15.52 2.19
N PRO A 17 16.89 16.13 2.17
CA PRO A 17 15.71 15.43 2.65
C PRO A 17 15.55 14.17 1.80
N SER A 18 15.50 13.02 2.45
CA SER A 18 15.08 11.78 1.82
C SER A 18 13.74 12.07 1.16
N LEU A 19 13.67 11.99 -0.17
CA LEU A 19 12.39 11.92 -0.86
C LEU A 19 11.73 10.60 -0.44
N SER A 20 11.03 10.63 0.69
CA SER A 20 10.06 9.61 1.03
C SER A 20 9.10 9.55 -0.16
N GLY A 21 8.97 8.38 -0.77
CA GLY A 21 7.90 8.12 -1.74
C GLY A 21 6.60 8.59 -1.11
N GLN A 22 5.72 9.23 -1.89
CA GLN A 22 4.43 9.65 -1.33
C GLN A 22 3.46 8.46 -1.26
N TRP A 23 3.75 7.42 -2.04
CA TRP A 23 2.89 6.27 -2.24
C TRP A 23 3.68 4.97 -2.27
N VAL A 24 3.04 3.89 -1.83
CA VAL A 24 3.49 2.51 -1.97
C VAL A 24 2.51 1.79 -2.87
N LEU A 25 3.06 1.08 -3.86
CA LEU A 25 2.32 0.14 -4.68
C LEU A 25 2.54 -1.27 -4.13
N ILE A 26 1.47 -1.93 -3.74
CA ILE A 26 1.46 -3.35 -3.39
C ILE A 26 0.95 -4.11 -4.61
N PRO A 27 1.84 -4.75 -5.40
CA PRO A 27 1.42 -5.51 -6.57
C PRO A 27 0.62 -6.74 -6.16
N MET A 28 -0.28 -7.16 -7.05
CA MET A 28 -1.09 -8.38 -6.89
C MET A 28 -0.93 -9.32 -8.09
N ASP A 29 -0.01 -9.00 -9.01
CA ASP A 29 0.44 -9.88 -10.08
C ASP A 29 1.38 -10.99 -9.54
N ARG A 30 2.07 -11.70 -10.43
CA ARG A 30 2.97 -12.82 -10.08
C ARG A 30 4.18 -12.42 -9.23
N GLN A 31 4.46 -11.13 -9.03
CA GLN A 31 5.55 -10.66 -8.15
C GLN A 31 5.17 -10.68 -6.67
N GLN A 32 3.88 -10.88 -6.35
CA GLN A 32 3.41 -11.01 -4.99
C GLN A 32 3.38 -12.48 -4.60
N GLU A 33 4.13 -12.87 -3.58
CA GLU A 33 4.11 -14.24 -3.06
C GLU A 33 3.05 -14.43 -1.96
N ASN A 34 2.59 -13.32 -1.37
CA ASN A 34 1.72 -13.32 -0.19
C ASN A 34 0.43 -12.51 -0.42
N HIS A 35 -0.34 -12.78 -1.48
CA HIS A 35 -1.54 -12.01 -1.85
C HIS A 35 -2.56 -11.86 -0.71
N LEU A 36 -2.89 -12.94 0.01
CA LEU A 36 -3.84 -12.87 1.13
C LEU A 36 -3.34 -11.96 2.26
N LYS A 37 -2.02 -11.97 2.54
CA LYS A 37 -1.44 -11.08 3.53
C LYS A 37 -1.38 -9.64 3.02
N ALA A 38 -1.23 -9.42 1.72
CA ALA A 38 -1.30 -8.11 1.10
C ALA A 38 -2.67 -7.45 1.35
N TYR A 39 -3.77 -8.20 1.20
CA TYR A 39 -5.11 -7.74 1.62
C TYR A 39 -5.14 -7.38 3.11
N GLY A 40 -4.55 -8.22 3.97
CA GLY A 40 -4.49 -7.94 5.41
C GLY A 40 -3.70 -6.68 5.76
N VAL A 41 -2.60 -6.40 5.06
CA VAL A 41 -1.81 -5.17 5.19
C VAL A 41 -2.65 -3.97 4.75
N THR A 42 -3.27 -4.03 3.57
CA THR A 42 -4.15 -2.96 3.07
C THR A 42 -5.31 -2.72 4.04
N TYR A 43 -5.97 -3.77 4.52
CA TYR A 43 -7.06 -3.67 5.48
C TYR A 43 -6.64 -2.96 6.78
N ARG A 44 -5.48 -3.31 7.34
CA ARG A 44 -4.96 -2.63 8.54
C ARG A 44 -4.64 -1.17 8.30
N ALA A 45 -4.15 -0.80 7.11
CA ALA A 45 -3.97 0.60 6.73
C ALA A 45 -5.31 1.36 6.74
N LEU A 46 -6.34 0.79 6.12
CA LEU A 46 -7.69 1.38 6.13
C LEU A 46 -8.29 1.47 7.54
N MET A 47 -8.01 0.49 8.41
CA MET A 47 -8.43 0.52 9.82
C MET A 47 -7.78 1.66 10.61
N ARG A 48 -6.58 2.09 10.23
CA ARG A 48 -5.92 3.27 10.81
C ARG A 48 -6.42 4.59 10.22
N GLY A 49 -7.36 4.54 9.27
CA GLY A 49 -7.90 5.71 8.58
C GLY A 49 -7.02 6.19 7.42
N GLU A 50 -6.03 5.41 7.01
CA GLU A 50 -5.32 5.67 5.76
C GLU A 50 -6.28 5.44 4.59
N GLN A 51 -6.19 6.28 3.55
CA GLN A 51 -7.00 6.15 2.34
C GLN A 51 -6.12 5.70 1.19
N GLY A 52 -6.63 4.82 0.35
CA GLY A 52 -5.89 4.26 -0.79
C GLY A 52 -6.76 4.02 -2.00
N GLU A 53 -6.21 3.31 -2.98
CA GLU A 53 -6.91 2.91 -4.19
C GLU A 53 -6.72 1.41 -4.44
N TRP A 54 -7.78 0.75 -4.92
CA TRP A 54 -7.69 -0.55 -5.54
C TRP A 54 -7.70 -0.39 -7.06
N LEU A 55 -6.60 -0.77 -7.69
CA LEU A 55 -6.38 -0.58 -9.13
C LEU A 55 -6.84 -1.84 -9.88
N LEU A 56 -8.14 -1.91 -10.21
CA LEU A 56 -8.75 -3.02 -10.92
C LEU A 56 -8.15 -3.22 -12.30
N ASN A 57 -7.85 -4.48 -12.63
CA ASN A 57 -7.18 -4.92 -13.87
C ASN A 57 -5.78 -4.32 -14.11
N TYR A 58 -5.25 -3.51 -13.18
CA TYR A 58 -3.87 -3.05 -13.20
C TYR A 58 -3.03 -3.94 -12.27
N ARG A 59 -1.99 -4.58 -12.83
CA ARG A 59 -1.05 -5.45 -12.08
C ARG A 59 -1.74 -6.44 -11.12
N GLY A 60 -2.78 -7.11 -11.62
CA GLY A 60 -3.53 -8.11 -10.86
C GLY A 60 -4.48 -7.56 -9.78
N GLY A 61 -4.85 -6.27 -9.84
CA GLY A 61 -5.66 -5.64 -8.79
C GLY A 61 -4.80 -5.03 -7.70
N ALA A 62 -3.72 -4.32 -8.06
CA ALA A 62 -2.76 -3.76 -7.11
C ALA A 62 -3.40 -2.74 -6.16
N PHE A 63 -2.79 -2.56 -4.99
CA PHE A 63 -3.17 -1.50 -4.05
C PHE A 63 -2.19 -0.35 -4.09
N LEU A 64 -2.72 0.87 -4.05
CA LEU A 64 -1.96 2.10 -3.89
C LEU A 64 -2.30 2.71 -2.53
N LEU A 65 -1.29 2.88 -1.68
CA LEU A 65 -1.46 3.38 -0.31
C LEU A 65 -0.44 4.47 0.01
N PRO A 66 -0.70 5.34 1.00
CA PRO A 66 0.28 6.31 1.47
C PRO A 66 1.52 5.59 2.00
N ASP A 67 2.69 6.12 1.65
CA ASP A 67 3.95 5.52 2.08
C ASP A 67 4.26 5.91 3.54
N THR A 68 3.89 5.05 4.47
CA THR A 68 4.14 5.24 5.90
C THR A 68 5.15 4.23 6.44
N ASP A 69 5.94 4.62 7.43
CA ASP A 69 6.87 3.68 8.10
C ASP A 69 6.13 2.49 8.71
N VAL A 70 4.90 2.69 9.16
CA VAL A 70 4.04 1.62 9.69
C VAL A 70 3.69 0.63 8.58
N LEU A 71 3.23 1.10 7.42
CA LEU A 71 2.89 0.24 6.28
C LEU A 71 4.10 -0.56 5.78
N ARG A 72 5.27 0.09 5.67
CA ARG A 72 6.51 -0.58 5.26
C ARG A 72 6.91 -1.69 6.22
N ARG A 73 6.86 -1.42 7.53
CA ARG A 73 7.18 -2.42 8.57
C ARG A 73 6.20 -3.58 8.54
N GLU A 74 4.90 -3.31 8.48
CA GLU A 74 3.87 -4.37 8.42
C GLU A 74 4.00 -5.22 7.17
N SER A 75 4.26 -4.61 6.01
CA SER A 75 4.49 -5.32 4.75
C SER A 75 5.71 -6.23 4.85
N ALA A 76 6.84 -5.70 5.36
CA ALA A 76 8.06 -6.47 5.53
C ALA A 76 7.89 -7.65 6.50
N LEU A 77 7.27 -7.43 7.66
CA LEU A 77 7.00 -8.50 8.64
C LEU A 77 6.04 -9.57 8.11
N ALA A 78 5.10 -9.18 7.26
CA ALA A 78 4.16 -10.10 6.62
C ALA A 78 4.76 -10.84 5.40
N GLY A 79 5.95 -10.44 4.92
CA GLY A 79 6.54 -10.95 3.67
C GLY A 79 5.79 -10.47 2.42
N VAL A 80 5.09 -9.35 2.50
CA VAL A 80 4.33 -8.77 1.39
C VAL A 80 5.26 -7.92 0.53
N THR A 81 5.29 -8.18 -0.78
CA THR A 81 6.00 -7.34 -1.73
C THR A 81 5.36 -5.95 -1.78
N PHE A 82 6.17 -4.89 -1.66
CA PHE A 82 5.72 -3.50 -1.78
C PHE A 82 6.79 -2.66 -2.47
N VAL A 83 6.38 -1.64 -3.24
CA VAL A 83 7.27 -0.78 -4.02
C VAL A 83 6.96 0.68 -3.73
N PRO A 84 7.85 1.42 -3.06
CA PRO A 84 7.72 2.87 -2.95
C PRO A 84 7.78 3.52 -4.33
N ILE A 85 6.83 4.41 -4.65
CA ILE A 85 6.76 5.12 -5.92
C ILE A 85 6.53 6.62 -5.72
N ALA A 86 7.08 7.40 -6.65
CA ALA A 86 6.89 8.85 -6.67
C ALA A 86 5.54 9.23 -7.31
N VAL A 87 5.06 10.44 -7.03
CA VAL A 87 3.81 10.99 -7.59
C VAL A 87 3.78 10.92 -9.11
N VAL A 88 4.89 11.24 -9.78
CA VAL A 88 4.98 11.17 -11.25
C VAL A 88 4.63 9.78 -11.78
N LYS A 89 5.05 8.72 -11.06
CA LYS A 89 4.72 7.34 -11.43
C LYS A 89 3.26 7.02 -11.15
N VAL A 90 2.68 7.54 -10.07
CA VAL A 90 1.24 7.40 -9.77
C VAL A 90 0.38 8.01 -10.88
N GLU A 91 0.71 9.23 -11.31
CA GLU A 91 -0.02 9.89 -12.40
C GLU A 91 0.10 9.12 -13.72
N ALA A 92 1.27 8.55 -14.02
CA ALA A 92 1.43 7.68 -15.18
C ALA A 92 0.57 6.40 -15.09
N ILE A 93 0.45 5.79 -13.90
CA ILE A 93 -0.42 4.64 -13.66
C ILE A 93 -1.88 5.03 -13.85
N ARG A 94 -2.32 6.16 -13.31
CA ARG A 94 -3.70 6.65 -13.47
C ARG A 94 -4.03 6.94 -14.93
N ALA A 95 -3.08 7.51 -15.69
CA ALA A 95 -3.24 7.73 -17.13
C ALA A 95 -3.35 6.40 -17.91
N GLU A 96 -2.56 5.39 -17.56
CA GLU A 96 -2.67 4.04 -18.14
C GLU A 96 -4.04 3.41 -17.85
N ILE A 97 -4.50 3.51 -16.60
CA ILE A 97 -5.80 3.00 -16.17
C ILE A 97 -6.93 3.66 -16.97
N ALA A 98 -6.90 4.99 -17.13
CA ALA A 98 -7.92 5.74 -17.87
C ALA A 98 -7.96 5.42 -19.37
N ALA A 99 -6.85 4.93 -19.94
CA ALA A 99 -6.73 4.63 -21.36
C ALA A 99 -7.09 3.18 -21.72
N ALA A 100 -7.34 2.31 -20.73
CA ALA A 100 -7.56 0.88 -20.93
C ALA A 100 -8.81 0.38 -20.17
N ASN A 101 -9.10 -0.92 -20.29
CA ASN A 101 -10.19 -1.56 -19.55
C ASN A 101 -9.79 -1.83 -18.08
N MET A 102 -9.48 -0.76 -17.36
CA MET A 102 -9.03 -0.75 -15.96
C MET A 102 -9.82 0.29 -15.17
N GLU A 103 -9.75 0.24 -13.85
CA GLU A 103 -10.45 1.19 -12.99
C GLU A 103 -9.67 1.43 -11.70
N SER A 104 -9.72 2.65 -11.17
CA SER A 104 -9.24 2.96 -9.82
C SER A 104 -10.44 3.15 -8.89
N VAL A 105 -10.54 2.28 -7.89
CA VAL A 105 -11.61 2.31 -6.89
C VAL A 105 -11.05 2.89 -5.59
N PRO A 106 -11.56 4.03 -5.09
CA PRO A 106 -11.12 4.59 -3.82
C PRO A 106 -11.47 3.68 -2.64
N LEU A 107 -10.56 3.60 -1.68
CA LEU A 107 -10.69 2.83 -0.45
C LEU A 107 -10.64 3.79 0.74
N ASP A 108 -11.81 4.17 1.25
CA ASP A 108 -11.94 5.16 2.34
C ASP A 108 -12.06 4.54 3.72
N LYS A 109 -12.60 3.31 3.80
CA LYS A 109 -12.90 2.67 5.08
C LYS A 109 -12.80 1.15 4.97
N ALA A 110 -12.24 0.54 6.01
CA ALA A 110 -12.21 -0.91 6.15
C ALA A 110 -13.64 -1.49 6.05
N PRO A 111 -13.89 -2.48 5.17
CA PRO A 111 -15.21 -3.09 5.05
C PRO A 111 -15.59 -3.80 6.35
N LYS A 112 -16.85 -3.70 6.74
CA LYS A 112 -17.40 -4.51 7.84
C LYS A 112 -17.58 -5.94 7.34
N ILE A 113 -16.87 -6.89 7.94
CA ILE A 113 -17.03 -8.32 7.62
C ILE A 113 -18.22 -8.83 8.43
N ALA A 114 -19.28 -9.24 7.75
CA ALA A 114 -20.34 -10.03 8.35
C ALA A 114 -20.09 -11.49 7.99
N VAL A 115 -19.86 -12.33 9.00
CA VAL A 115 -19.85 -13.78 8.82
C VAL A 115 -21.30 -14.25 8.98
N TYR A 116 -21.89 -14.76 7.90
CA TYR A 116 -23.22 -15.35 7.95
C TYR A 116 -23.08 -16.85 8.25
N THR A 117 -23.59 -17.26 9.41
CA THR A 117 -23.71 -18.67 9.79
C THR A 117 -25.18 -19.05 9.68
N SER A 118 -25.49 -20.08 8.88
CA SER A 118 -26.85 -20.58 8.75
C SER A 118 -27.36 -21.09 10.11
N PRO A 119 -28.64 -20.93 10.47
CA PRO A 119 -29.17 -21.38 11.76
C PRO A 119 -28.97 -22.88 12.06
N ASN A 120 -28.68 -23.69 11.04
CA ASN A 120 -28.58 -25.16 11.12
C ASN A 120 -27.16 -25.71 10.86
N THR A 121 -26.09 -24.91 10.87
CA THR A 121 -24.73 -25.46 10.73
C THR A 121 -24.28 -26.12 12.02
N GLU A 122 -23.87 -27.39 11.94
CA GLU A 122 -23.30 -28.11 13.08
C GLU A 122 -21.88 -27.60 13.39
N PRO A 123 -21.40 -27.65 14.64
CA PRO A 123 -20.13 -27.01 15.06
C PRO A 123 -18.86 -27.47 14.33
N TRP A 124 -18.91 -28.60 13.63
CA TRP A 124 -17.80 -29.13 12.84
C TRP A 124 -17.85 -28.75 11.35
N ASP A 125 -18.92 -28.08 10.90
CA ASP A 125 -19.06 -27.55 9.53
C ASP A 125 -18.41 -26.17 9.35
N ASP A 126 -18.04 -25.50 10.44
CA ASP A 126 -17.35 -24.22 10.42
C ASP A 126 -15.89 -24.41 10.86
N ALA A 127 -14.99 -24.49 9.87
CA ALA A 127 -13.54 -24.58 10.10
C ALA A 127 -12.91 -23.29 10.67
N VAL A 128 -13.71 -22.25 10.92
CA VAL A 128 -13.25 -20.92 11.34
C VAL A 128 -13.78 -20.54 12.73
N THR A 129 -14.63 -21.36 13.36
CA THR A 129 -14.98 -21.23 14.78
C THR A 129 -14.08 -22.09 15.67
N MET A 130 -12.77 -21.78 15.73
CA MET A 130 -11.90 -22.12 16.87
C MET A 130 -10.80 -21.07 17.05
#